data_AF-L1JWS9-F1
#
_entry.id   AF-L1JWS9-F1
#
_cell.length_a   1.000
_cell.length_b   1.000
_cell.length_c   1.000
_cell.angle_alpha   90.00
_cell.angle_beta   90.00
_cell.angle_gamma   90.00
#
_symmetry.space_group_name_H-M   'P 1'
#
loop_
_entity.id
_entity.type
_entity.pdbx_description
1 polymer ?
#
loop_
_entity_poly.entity_id
_entity_poly.type
_entity_poly.pdbx_seq_one_letter_code
_entity_poly.pdbx_strand_id
1 'polypeptide(L)'
;MKGAGNMRQSQETRSPFDLARISQEGYRSGGFRSINEEIRPDLRGNPDLAGVGIFFQQSTKASFAYVQSIIHGSSADRCGLIQHGDQLVAVAEAGEWPRNVEGQNLHMIRDKILGKQGSFVRLQMRRPSTNEVYEVELMRGSPEFIEIMHVSSDLKEKQISSNARIQELESQVAMLRMHSDRLQAHAQTVQVEEDPRIGPLEEELSARMEDLRRFEEMLLASKEKTREAILARDKFAEQLKDVKSDFDLLKEKLSLSKEEESRLVHENESLKGQISLLKVVASFFRSMRCKFSMQSYRIEVLRSELQSIKERDAKLGQRLTSGHRAIAQHSEHSTKMADNEPTRQKLYSTSSSAASSENKLQYFA
;
A
#
# COMPACT_ATOMS: atom_id res chain seq x y z
N MET A 1 15.54 78.51 31.08
CA MET A 1 14.94 77.80 29.93
C MET A 1 15.90 76.72 29.44
N LYS A 2 15.75 75.47 29.90
CA LYS A 2 16.29 74.26 29.26
C LYS A 2 15.35 73.11 29.63
N GLY A 3 14.53 72.69 28.67
CA GLY A 3 13.54 71.62 28.84
C GLY A 3 14.17 70.27 28.55
N ALA A 4 14.11 69.36 29.53
CA ALA A 4 14.47 67.96 29.35
C ALA A 4 13.23 67.20 28.85
N GLY A 5 13.27 66.78 27.59
CA GLY A 5 12.23 65.94 26.98
C GLY A 5 12.38 64.50 27.43
N ASN A 6 11.38 64.01 28.16
CA ASN A 6 11.24 62.61 28.56
C ASN A 6 10.80 61.77 27.36
N MET A 7 11.75 61.01 26.79
CA MET A 7 11.51 60.06 25.72
C MET A 7 11.02 58.74 26.32
N ARG A 8 9.70 58.61 26.53
CA ARG A 8 9.06 57.34 26.92
C ARG A 8 9.06 56.40 25.71
N GLN A 9 9.97 55.43 25.72
CA GLN A 9 9.88 54.26 24.84
C GLN A 9 8.77 53.34 25.36
N SER A 10 7.67 53.32 24.64
CA SER A 10 6.61 52.31 24.77
C SER A 10 7.15 50.96 24.30
N GLN A 11 7.45 50.06 25.24
CA GLN A 11 7.66 48.65 24.92
C GLN A 11 6.29 48.01 24.71
N GLU A 12 5.95 47.76 23.44
CA GLU A 12 4.84 46.89 23.07
C GLU A 12 5.18 45.45 23.49
N THR A 13 4.58 45.00 24.59
CA THR A 13 4.59 43.58 24.98
C THR A 13 3.73 42.81 23.99
N ARG A 14 4.37 42.24 22.96
CA ARG A 14 3.72 41.30 22.04
C ARG A 14 3.33 40.02 22.80
N SER A 15 2.07 39.62 22.60
CA SER A 15 1.46 38.43 23.20
C SER A 15 2.22 37.14 22.82
N PRO A 16 2.44 36.20 23.76
CA PRO A 16 3.03 34.89 23.46
C PRO A 16 2.23 34.03 22.47
N PHE A 17 0.98 34.39 22.16
CA PHE A 17 0.10 33.64 21.25
C PHE A 17 0.27 34.01 19.77
N ASP A 18 1.03 35.05 19.42
CA ASP A 18 1.18 35.49 18.02
C ASP A 18 2.30 34.76 17.24
N LEU A 19 3.03 33.84 17.88
CA LEU A 19 4.12 33.08 17.24
C LEU A 19 3.67 31.80 16.51
N ALA A 20 2.40 31.42 16.60
CA ALA A 20 1.90 30.19 15.96
C ALA A 20 1.46 30.38 14.48
N ARG A 21 1.54 31.60 13.91
CA ARG A 21 0.97 31.89 12.58
C ARG A 21 1.98 32.14 11.45
N ILE A 22 3.29 32.09 11.72
CA ILE A 22 4.35 32.47 10.74
C ILE A 22 5.18 31.24 10.29
N SER A 23 4.59 30.05 10.18
CA SER A 23 5.32 28.83 9.75
C SER A 23 4.70 28.06 8.58
N GLN A 24 3.60 28.53 7.97
CA GLN A 24 2.92 27.77 6.90
C GLN A 24 3.15 28.26 5.46
N GLU A 25 3.88 29.35 5.22
CA GLU A 25 3.99 29.93 3.86
C GLU A 25 5.35 29.72 3.15
N GLY A 26 6.25 28.89 3.70
CA GLY A 26 7.62 28.72 3.19
C GLY A 26 7.92 27.50 2.32
N TYR A 27 7.06 26.48 2.24
CA TYR A 27 7.34 25.26 1.46
C TYR A 27 6.63 25.29 0.11
N ARG A 28 6.93 26.33 -0.70
CA ARG A 28 6.65 26.28 -2.14
C ARG A 28 7.79 25.58 -2.86
N SER A 29 7.51 24.33 -3.24
CA SER A 29 7.85 23.77 -4.55
C SER A 29 9.28 23.95 -5.03
N GLY A 30 10.25 23.33 -4.34
CA GLY A 30 11.42 22.80 -5.01
C GLY A 30 11.01 21.54 -5.76
N GLY A 31 10.87 21.63 -7.09
CA GLY A 31 10.43 20.54 -7.95
C GLY A 31 11.37 19.33 -7.86
N PHE A 32 11.07 18.41 -6.96
CA PHE A 32 11.49 17.03 -7.06
C PHE A 32 10.86 16.49 -8.32
N ARG A 33 11.67 16.36 -9.39
CA ARG A 33 11.29 15.59 -10.57
C ARG A 33 10.90 14.22 -10.07
N SER A 34 9.60 13.95 -10.12
CA SER A 34 9.01 12.65 -9.91
C SER A 34 9.63 11.72 -10.95
N ILE A 35 10.73 11.08 -10.58
CA ILE A 35 11.12 9.81 -11.15
C ILE A 35 9.90 8.95 -10.90
N ASN A 36 9.19 8.63 -11.97
CA ASN A 36 8.18 7.59 -11.98
C ASN A 36 8.91 6.27 -11.71
N GLU A 37 9.30 6.10 -10.46
CA GLU A 37 9.68 4.84 -9.89
C GLU A 37 8.39 4.03 -9.92
N GLU A 38 8.37 3.09 -10.84
CA GLU A 38 7.44 1.99 -10.94
C GLU A 38 7.58 1.19 -9.63
N ILE A 39 7.00 1.73 -8.54
CA ILE A 39 7.02 1.13 -7.22
C ILE A 39 6.25 -0.18 -7.35
N ARG A 40 7.00 -1.28 -7.40
CA ARG A 40 6.46 -2.64 -7.49
C ARG A 40 5.38 -2.83 -6.40
N PRO A 41 4.14 -3.19 -6.77
CA PRO A 41 3.02 -3.30 -5.83
C PRO A 41 3.20 -4.37 -4.75
N ASP A 42 4.20 -5.25 -4.90
CA ASP A 42 4.53 -6.31 -3.93
C ASP A 42 5.22 -5.79 -2.66
N LEU A 43 5.55 -4.49 -2.60
CA LEU A 43 6.11 -3.81 -1.42
C LEU A 43 5.04 -3.13 -0.56
N ARG A 44 3.75 -3.46 -0.72
CA ARG A 44 2.75 -3.21 0.33
C ARG A 44 3.01 -4.17 1.50
N GLY A 45 4.15 -3.96 2.15
CA GLY A 45 4.54 -4.65 3.36
C GLY A 45 3.45 -4.49 4.40
N ASN A 46 3.37 -5.48 5.29
CA ASN A 46 2.49 -5.46 6.44
C ASN A 46 2.57 -4.06 7.11
N PRO A 47 1.45 -3.32 7.26
CA PRO A 47 1.47 -1.93 7.75
C PRO A 47 2.15 -1.75 9.12
N ASP A 48 2.36 -2.85 9.83
CA ASP A 48 2.99 -2.90 11.14
C ASP A 48 4.54 -2.96 11.09
N LEU A 49 5.13 -3.26 9.93
CA LEU A 49 6.58 -3.39 9.78
C LEU A 49 7.21 -2.10 9.26
N ALA A 50 8.17 -1.59 10.01
CA ALA A 50 8.95 -0.41 9.66
C ALA A 50 10.45 -0.74 9.68
N GLY A 51 11.19 -0.04 8.82
CA GLY A 51 12.65 -0.04 8.84
C GLY A 51 13.21 1.19 9.55
N VAL A 52 14.51 1.42 9.37
CA VAL A 52 15.26 2.55 9.96
C VAL A 52 15.60 3.67 8.97
N GLY A 53 15.16 3.54 7.72
CA GLY A 53 15.38 4.53 6.65
C GLY A 53 16.75 4.49 5.99
N ILE A 54 17.34 3.29 5.85
CA ILE A 54 18.60 3.06 5.15
C ILE A 54 18.34 2.21 3.91
N PHE A 55 18.87 2.62 2.77
CA PHE A 55 18.95 1.79 1.57
C PHE A 55 20.31 1.11 1.51
N PHE A 56 20.30 -0.21 1.59
CA PHE A 56 21.48 -1.04 1.46
C PHE A 56 21.64 -1.54 0.03
N GLN A 57 22.88 -1.59 -0.44
CA GLN A 57 23.27 -2.24 -1.68
C GLN A 57 24.31 -3.32 -1.39
N GLN A 58 24.21 -4.45 -2.08
CA GLN A 58 25.20 -5.52 -1.98
C GLN A 58 26.29 -5.31 -3.03
N SER A 59 27.56 -5.38 -2.63
CA SER A 59 28.66 -5.28 -3.58
C SER A 59 28.73 -6.54 -4.46
N THR A 60 28.94 -6.37 -5.76
CA THR A 60 29.06 -7.48 -6.70
C THR A 60 30.42 -8.17 -6.61
N LYS A 61 31.45 -7.43 -6.16
CA LYS A 61 32.83 -7.94 -6.04
C LYS A 61 33.11 -8.52 -4.66
N ALA A 62 32.44 -8.02 -3.64
CA ALA A 62 32.67 -8.39 -2.26
C ALA A 62 31.31 -8.71 -1.62
N SER A 63 31.21 -9.82 -0.90
CA SER A 63 29.94 -10.30 -0.35
C SER A 63 29.46 -9.53 0.88
N PHE A 64 29.60 -8.20 0.92
CA PHE A 64 29.11 -7.34 1.99
C PHE A 64 28.02 -6.37 1.49
N ALA A 65 27.16 -5.96 2.42
CA ALA A 65 26.18 -4.90 2.20
C ALA A 65 26.73 -3.55 2.70
N TYR A 66 26.48 -2.49 1.95
CA TYR A 66 26.90 -1.13 2.30
C TYR A 66 25.75 -0.14 2.15
N VAL A 67 25.86 1.00 2.84
CA VAL A 67 24.87 2.08 2.79
C VAL A 67 24.95 2.78 1.45
N GLN A 68 23.92 2.62 0.62
CA GLN A 68 23.80 3.33 -0.66
C GLN A 68 23.22 4.72 -0.44
N SER A 69 22.12 4.82 0.31
CA SER A 69 21.49 6.09 0.66
C SER A 69 20.75 6.06 1.99
N ILE A 70 20.53 7.25 2.56
CA ILE A 70 19.83 7.47 3.82
C ILE A 70 18.60 8.34 3.53
N ILE A 71 17.44 7.96 4.06
CA ILE A 71 16.18 8.71 3.92
C ILE A 71 16.21 9.91 4.87
N HIS A 72 15.97 11.11 4.35
CA HIS A 72 15.92 12.31 5.18
C HIS A 72 14.83 12.25 6.25
N GLY A 73 15.15 12.70 7.47
CA GLY A 73 14.24 12.68 8.62
C GLY A 73 14.02 11.31 9.25
N SER A 74 14.63 10.24 8.70
CA SER A 74 14.57 8.89 9.27
C SER A 74 15.42 8.77 10.55
N SER A 75 15.29 7.62 11.25
CA SER A 75 16.09 7.36 12.44
C SER A 75 17.60 7.34 12.13
N ALA A 76 17.99 6.81 10.97
CA ALA A 76 19.39 6.77 10.55
C ALA A 76 19.96 8.17 10.24
N ASP A 77 19.17 9.03 9.58
CA ASP A 77 19.56 10.42 9.28
C ASP A 77 19.73 11.23 10.57
N ARG A 78 18.75 11.13 11.48
CA ARG A 78 18.78 11.84 12.78
C ARG A 78 19.91 11.39 13.70
N CYS A 79 20.37 10.14 13.55
CA CYS A 79 21.52 9.64 14.29
C CYS A 79 22.83 10.33 13.87
N GLY A 80 22.99 10.67 12.58
CA GLY A 80 24.15 11.39 12.05
C GLY A 80 25.50 10.62 12.06
N LEU A 81 25.56 9.44 12.70
CA LEU A 81 26.77 8.62 12.79
C LEU A 81 27.02 7.79 11.52
N ILE A 82 25.94 7.35 10.85
CA ILE A 82 25.98 6.52 9.65
C ILE A 82 26.17 7.39 8.43
N GLN A 83 27.10 7.01 7.55
CA GLN A 83 27.42 7.73 6.32
C GLN A 83 27.28 6.80 5.10
N HIS A 84 27.18 7.42 3.92
CA HIS A 84 27.20 6.69 2.65
C HIS A 84 28.50 5.88 2.52
N GLY A 85 28.38 4.62 2.11
CA GLY A 85 29.49 3.69 1.95
C GLY A 85 29.91 2.92 3.21
N ASP A 86 29.36 3.23 4.39
CA ASP A 86 29.58 2.42 5.59
C ASP A 86 29.04 0.99 5.37
N GLN A 87 29.78 0.00 5.86
CA GLN A 87 29.52 -1.42 5.62
C GLN A 87 28.76 -2.04 6.80
N LEU A 88 27.75 -2.85 6.53
CA LEU A 88 27.00 -3.55 7.58
C LEU A 88 27.72 -4.85 7.98
N VAL A 89 28.12 -4.94 9.24
CA VAL A 89 28.82 -6.10 9.81
C VAL A 89 27.86 -7.03 10.56
N ALA A 90 27.06 -6.49 11.48
CA ALA A 90 26.16 -7.29 12.30
C ALA A 90 24.83 -6.58 12.55
N VAL A 91 23.79 -7.38 12.82
CA VAL A 91 22.43 -6.90 13.17
C VAL A 91 21.95 -7.66 14.40
N ALA A 92 21.31 -6.94 15.33
CA ALA A 92 20.64 -7.50 16.50
C ALA A 92 19.33 -6.77 16.79
N GLU A 93 18.37 -7.51 17.38
CA GLU A 93 17.23 -6.91 18.05
C GLU A 93 17.66 -6.22 19.36
N ALA A 94 16.83 -5.30 19.85
CA ALA A 94 17.04 -4.67 21.14
C ALA A 94 17.18 -5.73 22.26
N GLY A 95 18.30 -5.69 22.98
CA GLY A 95 18.62 -6.65 24.05
C GLY A 95 19.27 -7.97 23.61
N GLU A 96 19.42 -8.25 22.30
CA GLU A 96 20.08 -9.46 21.81
C GLU A 96 21.53 -9.24 21.37
N TRP A 97 22.37 -10.28 21.39
CA TRP A 97 23.75 -10.19 20.90
C TRP A 97 23.82 -10.00 19.38
N PRO A 98 24.65 -9.05 18.86
CA PRO A 98 24.83 -8.82 17.43
C PRO A 98 25.24 -10.08 16.67
N ARG A 99 24.51 -10.41 15.61
CA ARG A 99 24.83 -11.55 14.73
C ARG A 99 25.48 -11.04 13.45
N ASN A 100 26.66 -11.56 13.11
CA ASN A 100 27.34 -11.23 11.85
C ASN A 100 26.42 -11.54 10.65
N VAL A 101 26.33 -10.59 9.73
CA VAL A 101 25.54 -10.68 8.49
C VAL A 101 26.40 -10.57 7.22
N GLU A 102 27.72 -10.45 7.35
CA GLU A 102 28.64 -10.52 6.22
C GLU A 102 28.44 -11.84 5.44
N GLY A 103 28.38 -11.75 4.10
CA GLY A 103 28.12 -12.89 3.23
C GLY A 103 26.64 -13.28 3.08
N GLN A 104 25.73 -12.76 3.90
CA GLN A 104 24.29 -13.07 3.79
C GLN A 104 23.65 -12.34 2.59
N ASN A 105 22.59 -12.93 2.06
CA ASN A 105 21.80 -12.29 1.01
C ASN A 105 21.09 -11.05 1.58
N LEU A 106 21.05 -9.96 0.81
CA LEU A 106 20.41 -8.71 1.18
C LEU A 106 18.94 -8.90 1.64
N HIS A 107 18.24 -9.88 1.09
CA HIS A 107 16.87 -10.21 1.53
C HIS A 107 16.81 -10.65 3.00
N MET A 108 17.73 -11.53 3.43
CA MET A 108 17.79 -11.99 4.83
C MET A 108 18.20 -10.88 5.80
N ILE A 109 19.06 -9.97 5.33
CA ILE A 109 19.46 -8.78 6.10
C ILE A 109 18.26 -7.88 6.30
N ARG A 110 17.48 -7.65 5.24
CA ARG A 110 16.26 -6.83 5.29
C ARG A 110 15.27 -7.34 6.32
N ASP A 111 15.04 -8.64 6.37
CA ASP A 111 14.08 -9.24 7.31
C ASP A 111 14.50 -9.10 8.79
N LYS A 112 15.81 -8.96 9.06
CA LYS A 112 16.33 -8.68 10.42
C LYS A 112 16.24 -7.20 10.81
N ILE A 113 16.32 -6.31 9.82
CA ILE A 113 16.28 -4.86 10.05
C ILE A 113 14.83 -4.37 10.15
N LEU A 114 13.92 -4.95 9.36
CA LEU A 114 12.50 -4.68 9.47
C LEU A 114 11.93 -5.27 10.75
N GLY A 115 11.04 -4.53 11.41
CA GLY A 115 10.41 -4.95 12.65
C GLY A 115 9.26 -4.03 13.00
N LYS A 116 8.63 -4.25 14.16
CA LYS A 116 7.46 -3.47 14.58
C LYS A 116 7.80 -1.98 14.68
N GLN A 117 6.92 -1.12 14.19
CA GLN A 117 7.08 0.33 14.36
C GLN A 117 7.21 0.73 15.85
N GLY A 118 8.17 1.59 16.16
CA GLY A 118 8.55 2.02 17.51
C GLY A 118 9.50 1.07 18.24
N SER A 119 9.83 -0.10 17.69
CA SER A 119 10.88 -0.98 18.24
C SER A 119 12.28 -0.49 17.85
N PHE A 120 13.31 -1.04 18.49
CA PHE A 120 14.70 -0.67 18.24
C PHE A 120 15.50 -1.82 17.62
N VAL A 121 16.45 -1.48 16.76
CA VAL A 121 17.41 -2.39 16.15
C VAL A 121 18.82 -1.88 16.37
N ARG A 122 19.76 -2.78 16.62
CA ARG A 122 21.18 -2.47 16.76
C ARG A 122 21.93 -2.94 15.54
N LEU A 123 22.68 -2.02 14.93
CA LEU A 123 23.51 -2.27 13.76
C LEU A 123 24.97 -2.05 14.14
N GLN A 124 25.83 -3.01 13.79
CA GLN A 124 27.27 -2.79 13.81
C GLN A 124 27.74 -2.48 12.39
N MET A 125 28.34 -1.32 12.23
CA MET A 125 28.78 -0.76 10.97
C MET A 125 30.31 -0.65 10.97
N ARG A 126 30.93 -0.78 9.79
CA ARG A 126 32.36 -0.60 9.59
C ARG A 126 32.60 0.52 8.59
N ARG A 127 33.39 1.52 8.98
CA ARG A 127 33.75 2.63 8.10
C ARG A 127 34.91 2.24 7.19
N PRO A 128 34.78 2.28 5.85
CA PRO A 128 35.81 1.79 4.94
C PRO A 128 37.12 2.60 4.98
N SER A 129 37.07 3.86 5.37
CA SER A 129 38.26 4.73 5.45
C SER A 129 39.14 4.45 6.67
N THR A 130 38.53 4.15 7.83
CA THR A 130 39.23 3.93 9.10
C THR A 130 39.32 2.46 9.50
N ASN A 131 38.50 1.60 8.87
CA ASN A 131 38.27 0.21 9.27
C ASN A 131 37.75 0.06 10.72
N GLU A 132 37.25 1.15 11.30
CA GLU A 132 36.68 1.17 12.64
C GLU A 132 35.26 0.58 12.61
N VAL A 133 34.97 -0.30 13.57
CA VAL A 133 33.63 -0.88 13.76
C VAL A 133 32.96 -0.13 14.90
N TYR A 134 31.75 0.37 14.65
CA TYR A 134 30.95 1.09 15.63
C TYR A 134 29.52 0.55 15.66
N GLU A 135 28.84 0.70 16.79
CA GLU A 135 27.48 0.23 17.02
C GLU A 135 26.52 1.41 17.12
N VAL A 136 25.34 1.26 16.50
CA VAL A 136 24.26 2.25 16.53
C VAL A 136 22.94 1.56 16.83
N GLU A 137 22.17 2.14 17.75
CA GLU A 137 20.81 1.72 18.05
C GLU A 137 19.83 2.71 17.42
N LEU A 138 18.91 2.19 16.61
CA LEU A 138 17.98 2.99 15.80
C LEU A 138 16.53 2.55 16.05
N MET A 139 15.63 3.52 16.07
CA MET A 139 14.20 3.27 16.19
C MET A 139 13.61 2.96 14.80
N ARG A 140 12.84 1.88 14.71
CA ARG A 140 12.10 1.51 13.51
C ARG A 140 10.86 2.38 13.38
N GLY A 141 10.67 3.05 12.24
CA GLY A 141 9.52 3.91 12.03
C GLY A 141 9.63 4.77 10.78
N SER A 142 8.48 5.26 10.30
CA SER A 142 8.48 6.30 9.27
C SER A 142 9.00 7.63 9.84
N PRO A 143 9.57 8.52 9.02
CA PRO A 143 10.02 9.84 9.45
C PRO A 143 8.95 10.63 10.22
N GLU A 144 7.69 10.56 9.76
CA GLU A 144 6.55 11.25 10.36
C GLU A 144 6.23 10.68 11.76
N PHE A 145 6.32 9.37 11.92
CA PHE A 145 6.12 8.72 13.22
C PHE A 145 7.18 9.13 14.24
N ILE A 146 8.45 9.19 13.81
CA ILE A 146 9.57 9.59 14.68
C ILE A 146 9.38 11.04 15.15
N GLU A 147 8.96 11.92 14.24
CA GLU A 147 8.68 13.32 14.57
C GLU A 147 7.54 13.47 15.60
N ILE A 148 6.43 12.75 15.39
CA ILE A 148 5.31 12.74 16.34
C ILE A 148 5.76 12.23 17.71
N MET A 149 6.59 11.19 17.75
CA MET A 149 7.11 10.63 19.01
C MET A 149 7.96 11.64 19.78
N HIS A 150 8.84 12.40 19.11
CA HIS A 150 9.64 13.45 19.74
C HIS A 150 8.78 14.60 20.27
N VAL A 151 7.79 15.05 19.49
CA VAL A 151 6.84 16.07 19.96
C VAL A 151 6.08 15.57 21.20
N SER A 152 5.71 14.29 21.22
CA SER A 152 5.00 13.69 22.36
C SER A 152 5.86 13.59 23.63
N SER A 153 7.18 13.33 23.51
CA SER A 153 8.08 13.31 24.66
C SER A 153 8.25 14.70 25.25
N ASP A 154 8.43 15.71 24.41
CA ASP A 154 8.59 17.10 24.84
C ASP A 154 7.32 17.61 25.55
N LEU A 155 6.15 17.23 25.04
CA LEU A 155 4.87 17.54 25.67
C LEU A 155 4.72 16.85 27.03
N LYS A 156 5.14 15.58 27.16
CA LYS A 156 5.12 14.86 28.44
C LYS A 156 6.06 15.50 29.46
N GLU A 157 7.27 15.89 29.06
CA GLU A 157 8.21 16.55 29.95
C GLU A 157 7.69 17.91 30.43
N LYS A 158 7.13 18.73 29.52
CA LYS A 158 6.47 19.98 29.87
C LYS A 158 5.28 19.77 30.79
N GLN A 159 4.51 18.72 30.58
CA GLN A 159 3.37 18.37 31.44
C GLN A 159 3.84 17.97 32.85
N ILE A 160 4.91 17.18 32.98
CA ILE A 160 5.51 16.83 34.27
C ILE A 160 6.03 18.08 34.98
N SER A 161 6.75 18.96 34.29
CA SER A 161 7.24 20.23 34.85
C SER A 161 6.11 21.15 35.30
N SER A 162 5.05 21.28 34.48
CA SER A 162 3.86 22.06 34.85
C SER A 162 3.16 21.50 36.09
N ASN A 163 3.05 20.17 36.21
CA ASN A 163 2.44 19.53 37.37
C ASN A 163 3.26 19.75 38.65
N ALA A 164 4.60 19.65 38.55
CA ALA A 164 5.49 19.94 39.67
C ALA A 164 5.33 21.40 40.14
N ARG A 165 5.21 22.35 39.19
CA ARG A 165 5.00 23.77 39.52
C ARG A 165 3.65 24.02 40.19
N ILE A 166 2.58 23.34 39.74
CA ILE A 166 1.26 23.44 40.37
C ILE A 166 1.34 22.97 41.83
N GLN A 167 1.97 21.82 42.09
CA GLN A 167 2.13 21.28 43.44
C GLN A 167 2.90 22.23 44.37
N GLU A 168 3.95 22.88 43.84
CA GLU A 168 4.70 23.90 44.59
C GLU A 168 3.81 25.10 44.96
N LEU A 169 3.04 25.63 44.01
CA LEU A 169 2.13 26.77 44.24
C LEU A 169 1.03 26.40 45.26
N GLU A 170 0.50 25.19 45.20
CA GLU A 170 -0.48 24.70 46.17
C GLU A 170 0.09 24.67 47.60
N SER A 171 1.34 24.25 47.76
CA SER A 171 2.02 24.26 49.07
C SER A 171 2.21 25.69 49.62
N GLN A 172 2.55 26.66 48.77
CA GLN A 172 2.69 28.06 49.16
C GLN A 172 1.36 28.67 49.60
N VAL A 173 0.27 28.41 48.85
CA VAL A 173 -1.08 28.84 49.21
C VAL A 173 -1.51 28.24 50.55
N ALA A 174 -1.18 26.96 50.81
CA ALA A 174 -1.49 26.32 52.08
C ALA A 174 -0.77 26.99 53.27
N MET A 175 0.52 27.34 53.12
CA MET A 175 1.27 28.06 54.16
C MET A 175 0.71 29.46 54.43
N LEU A 176 0.35 30.20 53.38
CA LEU A 176 -0.25 31.53 53.51
C LEU A 176 -1.60 31.48 54.24
N ARG A 177 -2.43 30.46 53.97
CA ARG A 177 -3.68 30.23 54.70
C ARG A 177 -3.42 29.97 56.19
N MET A 178 -2.50 29.08 56.52
CA MET A 178 -2.14 28.83 57.93
C MET A 178 -1.62 30.08 58.65
N HIS A 179 -0.88 30.94 57.96
CA HIS A 179 -0.40 32.20 58.54
C HIS A 179 -1.54 33.20 58.76
N SER A 180 -2.45 33.33 57.79
CA SER A 180 -3.65 34.17 57.91
C SER A 180 -4.51 33.74 59.10
N ASP A 181 -4.76 32.43 59.27
CA ASP A 181 -5.56 31.89 60.37
C ASP A 181 -4.93 32.22 61.74
N ARG A 182 -3.59 32.16 61.85
CA ARG A 182 -2.88 32.53 63.09
C ARG A 182 -3.02 34.01 63.43
N LEU A 183 -2.89 34.88 62.42
CA LEU A 183 -3.08 36.32 62.62
C LEU A 183 -4.51 36.64 63.04
N GLN A 184 -5.49 35.98 62.42
CA GLN A 184 -6.90 36.14 62.77
C GLN A 184 -7.19 35.69 64.21
N ALA A 185 -6.60 34.57 64.65
CA ALA A 185 -6.71 34.12 66.04
C ALA A 185 -6.02 35.08 67.05
N HIS A 186 -4.89 35.68 66.68
CA HIS A 186 -4.24 36.71 67.50
C HIS A 186 -5.10 37.97 67.60
N ALA A 187 -5.70 38.41 66.49
CA ALA A 187 -6.59 39.56 66.50
C ALA A 187 -7.81 39.35 67.42
N GLN A 188 -8.34 38.13 67.51
CA GLN A 188 -9.46 37.80 68.41
C GLN A 188 -9.10 37.77 69.91
N THR A 189 -7.83 37.61 70.27
CA THR A 189 -7.39 37.50 71.68
C THR A 189 -7.01 38.83 72.31
N VAL A 190 -6.69 39.83 71.50
CA VAL A 190 -6.45 41.20 71.98
C VAL A 190 -7.81 41.86 72.22
N GLN A 191 -8.24 41.99 73.47
CA GLN A 191 -9.37 42.85 73.83
C GLN A 191 -8.97 44.30 73.58
N VAL A 192 -9.50 44.88 72.51
CA VAL A 192 -9.20 46.24 72.09
C VAL A 192 -10.12 47.19 72.86
N GLU A 193 -9.56 48.02 73.74
CA GLU A 193 -10.19 49.30 74.09
C GLU A 193 -10.33 50.09 72.78
N GLU A 194 -11.57 50.44 72.42
CA GLU A 194 -11.91 51.06 71.14
C GLU A 194 -11.23 52.44 70.99
N ASP A 195 -10.05 52.46 70.38
CA ASP A 195 -9.39 53.68 69.92
C ASP A 195 -10.24 54.27 68.78
N PRO A 196 -10.70 55.53 68.84
CA PRO A 196 -11.59 56.14 67.85
C PRO A 196 -11.02 56.22 66.41
N ARG A 197 -9.73 55.88 66.22
CA ARG A 197 -9.12 55.72 64.88
C ARG A 197 -9.41 54.38 64.22
N ILE A 198 -10.01 53.43 64.94
CA ILE A 198 -10.31 52.07 64.46
C ILE A 198 -11.42 52.06 63.42
N GLY A 199 -12.43 52.93 63.54
CA GLY A 199 -13.55 53.01 62.59
C GLY A 199 -13.15 53.06 61.12
N PRO A 200 -12.28 53.99 60.67
CA PRO A 200 -11.84 54.03 59.27
C PRO A 200 -11.00 52.82 58.85
N LEU A 201 -10.28 52.17 59.79
CA LEU A 201 -9.52 50.95 59.52
C LEU A 201 -10.43 49.72 59.37
N GLU A 202 -11.51 49.62 60.14
CA GLU A 202 -12.53 48.58 59.96
C GLU A 202 -13.26 48.74 58.62
N GLU A 203 -13.51 49.98 58.21
CA GLU A 203 -14.11 50.27 56.91
C GLU A 203 -13.16 49.88 55.76
N GLU A 204 -11.86 50.15 55.86
CA GLU A 204 -10.86 49.68 54.89
C GLU A 204 -10.72 48.15 54.90
N LEU A 205 -10.70 47.51 56.07
CA LEU A 205 -10.63 46.07 56.20
C LEU A 205 -11.85 45.39 55.58
N SER A 206 -13.04 45.92 55.84
CA SER A 206 -14.31 45.48 55.25
C SER A 206 -14.27 45.60 53.72
N ALA A 207 -13.80 46.73 53.19
CA ALA A 207 -13.63 46.92 51.75
C ALA A 207 -12.65 45.89 51.14
N ARG A 208 -11.52 45.59 51.81
CA ARG A 208 -10.58 44.57 51.33
C ARG A 208 -11.13 43.15 51.42
N MET A 209 -11.93 42.84 52.43
CA MET A 209 -12.60 41.54 52.54
C MET A 209 -13.60 41.34 51.40
N GLU A 210 -14.34 42.39 51.04
CA GLU A 210 -15.25 42.36 49.90
C GLU A 210 -14.50 42.16 48.57
N ASP A 211 -13.36 42.84 48.39
CA ASP A 211 -12.50 42.62 47.22
C ASP A 211 -11.94 41.19 47.15
N LEU A 212 -11.51 40.62 48.28
CA LEU A 212 -11.08 39.22 48.35
C LEU A 212 -12.21 38.27 47.95
N ARG A 213 -13.43 38.51 48.43
CA ARG A 213 -14.60 37.71 48.08
C ARG A 213 -14.90 37.76 46.58
N ARG A 214 -14.83 38.96 45.97
CA ARG A 214 -14.95 39.12 44.50
C ARG A 214 -13.87 38.37 43.75
N PHE A 215 -12.65 38.36 44.27
CA PHE A 215 -11.54 37.63 43.66
C PHE A 215 -11.73 36.11 43.75
N GLU A 216 -12.25 35.61 44.87
CA GLU A 216 -12.61 34.19 45.03
C GLU A 216 -13.75 33.78 44.09
N GLU A 217 -14.80 34.61 43.97
CA GLU A 217 -15.90 34.40 43.02
C GLU A 217 -15.38 34.39 41.57
N MET A 218 -14.46 35.29 41.23
CA MET A 218 -13.81 35.33 39.91
C MET A 218 -12.98 34.06 39.64
N LEU A 219 -12.23 33.57 40.63
CA LEU A 219 -11.46 32.33 40.49
C LEU A 219 -12.35 31.10 40.35
N LEU A 220 -13.47 31.05 41.07
CA LEU A 220 -14.47 29.98 40.92
C LEU A 220 -15.10 30.00 39.53
N ALA A 221 -15.55 31.17 39.05
CA ALA A 221 -16.09 31.33 37.71
C ALA A 221 -15.05 30.96 36.63
N SER A 222 -13.78 31.31 36.83
CA SER A 222 -12.70 30.90 35.93
C SER A 222 -12.49 29.39 35.92
N LYS A 223 -12.53 28.73 37.08
CA LYS A 223 -12.41 27.26 37.19
C LYS A 223 -13.58 26.56 36.50
N GLU A 224 -14.80 27.05 36.71
CA GLU A 224 -16.00 26.52 36.07
C GLU A 224 -15.91 26.65 34.55
N LYS A 225 -15.51 27.82 34.03
CA LYS A 225 -15.27 28.03 32.60
C LYS A 225 -14.20 27.10 32.04
N THR A 226 -13.12 26.82 32.77
CA THR A 226 -12.11 25.84 32.33
C THR A 226 -12.67 24.42 32.30
N ARG A 227 -13.50 24.04 33.28
CA ARG A 227 -14.16 22.73 33.32
C ARG A 227 -15.14 22.57 32.14
N GLU A 228 -15.92 23.60 31.84
CA GLU A 228 -16.81 23.63 30.68
C GLU A 228 -16.03 23.49 29.36
N ALA A 229 -14.90 24.19 29.23
CA ALA A 229 -14.03 24.09 28.06
C ALA A 229 -13.45 22.68 27.88
N ILE A 230 -13.06 22.02 28.98
CA ILE A 230 -12.60 20.62 28.95
C ILE A 230 -13.73 19.69 28.50
N LEU A 231 -14.92 19.82 29.07
CA LEU A 231 -16.08 19.01 28.67
C LEU A 231 -16.47 19.24 27.21
N ALA A 232 -16.39 20.47 26.71
CA ALA A 232 -16.63 20.79 25.31
C ALA A 232 -15.56 20.15 24.40
N ARG A 233 -14.29 20.19 24.81
CA ARG A 233 -13.18 19.53 24.10
C ARG A 233 -13.37 18.02 24.03
N ASP A 234 -13.78 17.40 25.13
CA ASP A 234 -13.95 15.94 25.20
C ASP A 234 -15.14 15.50 24.34
N LYS A 235 -16.26 16.26 24.33
CA LYS A 235 -17.37 16.02 23.38
C LYS A 235 -16.93 16.14 21.92
N PHE A 236 -16.09 17.12 21.60
CA PHE A 236 -15.56 17.27 20.24
C PHE A 236 -14.63 16.12 19.85
N ALA A 237 -13.82 15.63 20.80
CA ALA A 237 -12.97 14.46 20.60
C ALA A 237 -13.79 13.19 20.35
N GLU A 238 -14.92 13.03 21.04
CA GLU A 238 -15.86 11.93 20.81
C GLU A 238 -16.49 12.01 19.41
N GLN A 239 -16.98 13.19 18.99
CA GLN A 239 -17.47 13.41 17.63
C GLN A 239 -16.42 13.12 16.55
N LEU A 240 -15.16 13.50 16.78
CA LEU A 240 -14.06 13.18 15.88
C LEU A 240 -13.79 11.67 15.77
N LYS A 241 -14.00 10.93 16.87
CA LYS A 241 -13.85 9.47 16.87
C LYS A 241 -14.94 8.82 16.01
N ASP A 242 -16.17 9.32 16.09
CA ASP A 242 -17.28 8.82 15.27
C ASP A 242 -17.04 9.10 13.78
N VAL A 243 -16.68 10.35 13.43
CA VAL A 243 -16.33 10.74 12.05
C VAL A 243 -15.17 9.90 11.51
N LYS A 244 -14.17 9.59 12.35
CA LYS A 244 -13.06 8.73 11.96
C LYS A 244 -13.53 7.30 11.68
N SER A 245 -14.41 6.75 12.51
CA SER A 245 -14.96 5.41 12.28
C SER A 245 -15.78 5.32 10.98
N ASP A 246 -16.57 6.36 10.67
CA ASP A 246 -17.30 6.46 9.41
C ASP A 246 -16.36 6.56 8.20
N PHE A 247 -15.27 7.32 8.33
CA PHE A 247 -14.25 7.42 7.29
C PHE A 247 -13.56 6.07 7.04
N ASP A 248 -13.22 5.34 8.10
CA ASP A 248 -12.61 4.01 8.00
C ASP A 248 -13.57 3.02 7.32
N LEU A 249 -14.86 3.05 7.67
CA LEU A 249 -15.90 2.25 7.00
C LEU A 249 -16.05 2.61 5.51
N LEU A 250 -16.00 3.90 5.17
CA LEU A 250 -16.07 4.37 3.79
C LEU A 250 -14.84 3.93 2.98
N LYS A 251 -13.67 3.94 3.61
CA LYS A 251 -12.41 3.46 3.02
C LYS A 251 -12.47 1.96 2.74
N GLU A 252 -13.03 1.17 3.65
CA GLU A 252 -13.26 -0.27 3.44
C GLU A 252 -14.21 -0.51 2.26
N LYS A 253 -15.36 0.18 2.22
CA LYS A 253 -16.31 0.10 1.09
C LYS A 253 -15.66 0.46 -0.25
N LEU A 254 -14.81 1.49 -0.27
CA LEU A 254 -14.08 1.88 -1.47
C LEU A 254 -13.08 0.79 -1.91
N SER A 255 -12.44 0.10 -0.96
CA SER A 255 -11.53 -1.00 -1.27
C SER A 255 -12.26 -2.20 -1.88
N LEU A 256 -13.43 -2.56 -1.34
CA LEU A 256 -14.28 -3.62 -1.88
C LEU A 256 -14.79 -3.28 -3.29
N SER A 257 -15.23 -2.03 -3.50
CA SER A 257 -15.67 -1.57 -4.82
C SER A 257 -14.56 -1.64 -5.87
N LYS A 258 -13.31 -1.30 -5.50
CA LYS A 258 -12.14 -1.44 -6.39
C LYS A 258 -11.80 -2.90 -6.71
N GLU A 259 -11.97 -3.80 -5.75
CA GLU A 259 -11.78 -5.22 -5.98
C GLU A 259 -12.85 -5.78 -6.94
N GLU A 260 -14.11 -5.38 -6.76
CA GLU A 260 -15.20 -5.73 -7.67
C GLU A 260 -14.97 -5.21 -9.09
N GLU A 261 -14.52 -3.96 -9.24
CA GLU A 261 -14.15 -3.39 -10.53
C GLU A 261 -13.02 -4.20 -11.19
N SER A 262 -12.00 -4.58 -10.42
CA SER A 262 -10.88 -5.40 -10.92
C SER A 262 -11.36 -6.78 -11.39
N ARG A 263 -12.31 -7.41 -10.69
CA ARG A 263 -12.92 -8.67 -11.10
C ARG A 263 -13.69 -8.53 -12.42
N LEU A 264 -14.48 -7.47 -12.56
CA LEU A 264 -15.23 -7.19 -13.80
C LEU A 264 -14.31 -6.89 -14.98
N VAL A 265 -13.17 -6.21 -14.76
CA VAL A 265 -12.16 -6.01 -15.80
C VAL A 265 -11.57 -7.34 -16.26
N HIS A 266 -11.21 -8.22 -15.33
CA HIS A 266 -10.66 -9.54 -15.66
C HIS A 266 -11.67 -10.43 -16.39
N GLU A 267 -12.95 -10.41 -15.99
CA GLU A 267 -14.02 -11.12 -16.69
C GLU A 267 -14.20 -10.60 -18.12
N ASN A 268 -14.17 -9.28 -18.33
CA ASN A 268 -14.23 -8.67 -19.65
C ASN A 268 -13.04 -9.06 -20.53
N GLU A 269 -11.83 -9.15 -19.98
CA GLU A 269 -10.65 -9.63 -20.71
C GLU A 269 -10.77 -11.10 -21.10
N SER A 270 -11.28 -11.95 -20.19
CA SER A 270 -11.57 -13.35 -20.47
C SER A 270 -12.60 -13.51 -21.60
N LEU A 271 -13.70 -12.76 -21.55
CA LEU A 271 -14.72 -12.74 -22.60
C LEU A 271 -14.16 -12.25 -23.95
N LYS A 272 -13.30 -11.22 -23.95
CA LYS A 272 -12.59 -10.78 -25.16
C LYS A 272 -11.72 -11.90 -25.75
N GLY A 273 -11.03 -12.67 -24.90
CA GLY A 273 -10.27 -13.85 -25.30
C GLY A 273 -11.14 -14.91 -25.97
N GLN A 274 -12.29 -15.24 -25.36
CA GLN A 274 -13.26 -16.20 -25.91
C GLN A 274 -13.85 -15.72 -27.25
N ILE A 275 -14.20 -14.44 -27.37
CA ILE A 275 -14.68 -13.84 -28.61
C ILE A 275 -13.61 -13.92 -29.71
N SER A 276 -12.34 -13.69 -29.36
CA SER A 276 -11.22 -13.81 -30.30
C SER A 276 -11.08 -15.24 -30.81
N LEU A 277 -11.16 -16.24 -29.93
CA LEU A 277 -11.13 -17.65 -30.30
C LEU A 277 -12.31 -18.03 -31.22
N LEU A 278 -13.52 -17.58 -30.89
CA LEU A 278 -14.71 -17.79 -31.72
C LEU A 278 -14.54 -17.19 -33.13
N LYS A 279 -13.90 -16.03 -33.26
CA LYS A 279 -13.58 -15.43 -34.57
C LYS A 279 -12.61 -16.30 -35.37
N VAL A 280 -11.58 -16.87 -34.73
CA VAL A 280 -10.64 -17.80 -35.38
C VAL A 280 -11.37 -19.04 -35.86
N VAL A 281 -12.19 -19.66 -35.00
CA VAL A 281 -13.00 -20.84 -35.33
C VAL A 281 -13.97 -20.53 -36.49
N ALA A 282 -14.66 -19.40 -36.45
CA ALA A 282 -15.56 -18.98 -37.52
C ALA A 282 -14.81 -18.78 -38.86
N SER A 283 -13.59 -18.23 -38.83
CA SER A 283 -12.75 -18.07 -40.02
C SER A 283 -12.31 -19.43 -40.61
N PHE A 284 -11.99 -20.39 -39.74
CA PHE A 284 -11.64 -21.75 -40.13
C PHE A 284 -12.82 -22.47 -40.81
N PHE A 285 -14.01 -22.42 -40.23
CA PHE A 285 -15.22 -22.98 -40.83
C PHE A 285 -15.57 -22.31 -42.16
N ARG A 286 -15.37 -21.00 -42.29
CA ARG A 286 -15.55 -20.28 -43.57
C ARG A 286 -14.58 -20.80 -44.64
N SER A 287 -13.31 -21.00 -44.30
CA SER A 287 -12.31 -21.57 -45.20
C SER A 287 -12.66 -23.01 -45.62
N MET A 288 -13.08 -23.85 -44.67
CA MET A 288 -13.54 -25.21 -44.98
C MET A 288 -14.74 -25.21 -45.92
N ARG A 289 -15.74 -24.34 -45.69
CA ARG A 289 -16.91 -24.22 -46.57
C ARG A 289 -16.51 -23.87 -48.00
N CYS A 290 -15.54 -22.97 -48.21
CA CYS A 290 -15.01 -22.68 -49.53
C CYS A 290 -14.34 -23.90 -50.19
N LYS A 291 -13.53 -24.66 -49.44
CA LYS A 291 -12.91 -25.90 -49.96
C LYS A 291 -13.95 -26.95 -50.35
N PHE A 292 -14.98 -27.16 -49.52
CA PHE A 292 -16.07 -28.07 -49.84
C PHE A 292 -16.86 -27.62 -51.07
N SER A 293 -17.12 -26.32 -51.21
CA SER A 293 -17.75 -25.77 -52.42
C SER A 293 -16.96 -26.06 -53.68
N MET A 294 -15.63 -25.94 -53.63
CA MET A 294 -14.74 -26.25 -54.76
C MET A 294 -14.70 -27.74 -55.08
N GLN A 295 -14.70 -28.60 -54.06
CA GLN A 295 -14.78 -30.05 -54.23
C GLN A 295 -16.12 -30.46 -54.87
N SER A 296 -17.24 -29.90 -54.41
CA SER A 296 -18.55 -30.14 -55.00
C SER A 296 -18.59 -29.74 -56.47
N TYR A 297 -18.06 -28.57 -56.83
CA TYR A 297 -17.95 -28.13 -58.22
C TYR A 297 -17.08 -29.09 -59.06
N ARG A 298 -15.93 -29.53 -58.54
CA ARG A 298 -15.06 -30.50 -59.23
C ARG A 298 -15.77 -31.84 -59.46
N ILE A 299 -16.55 -32.30 -58.50
CA ILE A 299 -17.36 -33.52 -58.63
C ILE A 299 -18.42 -33.34 -59.73
N GLU A 300 -19.08 -32.18 -59.82
CA GLU A 300 -20.04 -31.89 -60.89
C GLU A 300 -19.39 -31.90 -62.28
N VAL A 301 -18.22 -31.26 -62.43
CA VAL A 301 -17.46 -31.28 -63.70
C VAL A 301 -17.10 -32.70 -64.12
N LEU A 302 -16.55 -33.51 -63.21
CA LEU A 302 -16.21 -34.91 -63.48
C LEU A 302 -17.44 -35.75 -63.85
N ARG A 303 -18.61 -35.47 -63.24
CA ARG A 303 -19.87 -36.12 -63.61
C ARG A 303 -20.30 -35.75 -65.03
N SER A 304 -20.20 -34.48 -65.41
CA SER A 304 -20.51 -34.03 -66.78
C SER A 304 -19.57 -34.64 -67.83
N GLU A 305 -18.27 -34.75 -67.54
CA GLU A 305 -17.30 -35.41 -68.42
C GLU A 305 -17.59 -36.89 -68.60
N LEU A 306 -17.86 -37.61 -67.51
CA LEU A 306 -18.27 -39.02 -67.55
C LEU A 306 -19.53 -39.22 -68.39
N GLN A 307 -20.49 -38.32 -68.30
CA GLN A 307 -21.71 -38.38 -69.11
C GLN A 307 -21.41 -38.17 -70.60
N SER A 308 -20.54 -37.21 -70.94
CA SER A 308 -20.06 -37.02 -72.32
C SER A 308 -19.31 -38.23 -72.88
N ILE A 309 -18.48 -38.90 -72.05
CA ILE A 309 -17.80 -40.14 -72.45
C ILE A 309 -18.84 -41.24 -72.72
N LYS A 310 -19.81 -41.44 -71.82
CA LYS A 310 -20.89 -42.41 -72.02
C LYS A 310 -21.68 -42.16 -73.31
N GLU A 311 -21.96 -40.91 -73.65
CA GLU A 311 -22.62 -40.56 -74.91
C GLU A 311 -21.76 -40.85 -76.14
N ARG A 312 -20.45 -40.58 -76.06
CA ARG A 312 -19.49 -40.91 -77.13
C ARG A 312 -19.38 -42.42 -77.31
N ASP A 313 -19.28 -43.18 -76.23
CA ASP A 313 -19.23 -44.64 -76.25
C ASP A 313 -20.54 -45.24 -76.76
N ALA A 314 -21.69 -44.67 -76.38
CA ALA A 314 -22.99 -45.08 -76.93
C ALA A 314 -23.07 -44.84 -78.45
N LYS A 315 -22.59 -43.68 -78.94
CA LYS A 315 -22.50 -43.40 -80.39
C LYS A 315 -21.51 -44.32 -81.11
N LEU A 316 -20.36 -44.62 -80.51
CA LEU A 316 -19.40 -45.59 -81.03
C LEU A 316 -19.99 -47.00 -81.06
N GLY A 317 -20.70 -47.41 -80.02
CA GLY A 317 -21.44 -48.67 -79.96
C GLY A 317 -22.53 -48.75 -81.03
N GLN A 318 -23.26 -47.66 -81.29
CA GLN A 318 -24.20 -47.58 -82.41
C GLN A 318 -23.51 -47.67 -83.77
N ARG A 319 -22.33 -47.06 -83.94
CA ARG A 319 -21.51 -47.15 -85.17
C ARG A 319 -20.91 -48.53 -85.38
N LEU A 320 -20.46 -49.17 -84.31
CA LEU A 320 -19.95 -50.53 -84.36
C LEU A 320 -21.07 -51.52 -84.61
N THR A 321 -22.25 -51.35 -84.02
CA THR A 321 -23.41 -52.20 -84.30
C THR A 321 -23.96 -51.97 -85.70
N SER A 322 -23.94 -50.75 -86.25
CA SER A 322 -24.28 -50.50 -87.66
C SER A 322 -23.21 -51.03 -88.62
N GLY A 323 -21.92 -50.93 -88.27
CA GLY A 323 -20.81 -51.55 -89.00
C GLY A 323 -20.85 -53.08 -88.93
N HIS A 324 -21.19 -53.66 -87.79
CA HIS A 324 -21.43 -55.09 -87.64
C HIS A 324 -22.71 -55.51 -88.38
N ARG A 325 -23.72 -54.65 -88.52
CA ARG A 325 -24.87 -54.90 -89.40
C ARG A 325 -24.47 -54.88 -90.88
N ALA A 326 -23.52 -54.03 -91.28
CA ALA A 326 -22.95 -53.99 -92.63
C ALA A 326 -22.01 -55.18 -92.92
N ILE A 327 -21.28 -55.68 -91.90
CA ILE A 327 -20.43 -56.89 -92.01
C ILE A 327 -21.27 -58.18 -91.87
N ALA A 328 -22.35 -58.17 -91.10
CA ALA A 328 -23.31 -59.28 -90.99
C ALA A 328 -24.16 -59.44 -92.27
N GLN A 329 -24.37 -58.38 -93.06
CA GLN A 329 -24.92 -58.49 -94.42
C GLN A 329 -23.94 -59.13 -95.42
N HIS A 330 -22.68 -59.35 -95.05
CA HIS A 330 -21.67 -60.09 -95.82
C HIS A 330 -21.30 -61.45 -95.22
N SER A 331 -21.95 -61.90 -94.16
CA SER A 331 -21.64 -63.18 -93.52
C SER A 331 -22.89 -63.90 -93.00
N GLU A 332 -23.92 -63.97 -93.83
CA GLU A 332 -24.91 -65.04 -93.74
C GLU A 332 -24.32 -66.36 -94.26
N HIS A 333 -23.40 -66.99 -93.52
CA HIS A 333 -23.18 -68.45 -93.55
C HIS A 333 -22.11 -68.88 -92.52
N SER A 334 -22.51 -69.03 -91.25
CA SER A 334 -22.13 -70.20 -90.44
C SER A 334 -22.69 -70.10 -89.02
N THR A 335 -23.69 -70.93 -88.70
CA THR A 335 -23.59 -72.09 -87.77
C THR A 335 -23.30 -71.69 -86.32
N LYS A 336 -24.32 -71.49 -85.46
CA LYS A 336 -25.05 -72.47 -84.61
C LYS A 336 -24.18 -73.25 -83.61
N MET A 337 -24.73 -73.34 -82.38
CA MET A 337 -24.43 -74.21 -81.23
C MET A 337 -23.35 -73.68 -80.27
N ALA A 338 -23.34 -73.92 -78.96
CA ALA A 338 -24.30 -74.26 -77.90
C ALA A 338 -23.46 -74.36 -76.60
N ASP A 339 -24.05 -74.01 -75.46
CA ASP A 339 -23.91 -74.59 -74.11
C ASP A 339 -22.59 -74.58 -73.27
N ASN A 340 -22.83 -74.13 -72.02
CA ASN A 340 -22.47 -74.70 -70.70
C ASN A 340 -21.04 -74.64 -70.11
N GLU A 341 -20.95 -73.84 -69.01
CA GLU A 341 -20.44 -74.17 -67.65
C GLU A 341 -19.04 -74.80 -67.42
N PRO A 342 -18.52 -74.92 -66.17
CA PRO A 342 -18.52 -73.98 -65.04
C PRO A 342 -17.14 -73.85 -64.33
N THR A 343 -17.06 -72.85 -63.45
CA THR A 343 -16.46 -72.85 -62.10
C THR A 343 -15.17 -73.65 -61.80
N ARG A 344 -14.11 -72.91 -61.46
CA ARG A 344 -13.18 -73.10 -60.32
C ARG A 344 -12.20 -71.91 -60.34
N GLN A 345 -11.56 -71.39 -59.30
CA GLN A 345 -11.55 -71.48 -57.84
C GLN A 345 -10.21 -70.79 -57.45
N LYS A 346 -10.07 -70.35 -56.20
CA LYS A 346 -8.80 -70.08 -55.48
C LYS A 346 -8.17 -68.69 -55.68
N LEU A 347 -7.58 -68.04 -54.67
CA LEU A 347 -7.38 -68.27 -53.23
C LEU A 347 -6.59 -67.06 -52.68
N TYR A 348 -6.63 -66.87 -51.35
CA TYR A 348 -5.61 -66.22 -50.50
C TYR A 348 -5.45 -64.68 -50.64
N SER A 349 -5.16 -63.88 -49.61
CA SER A 349 -4.69 -64.12 -48.24
C SER A 349 -4.64 -62.81 -47.42
N THR A 350 -4.95 -62.93 -46.13
CA THR A 350 -4.29 -62.36 -44.92
C THR A 350 -3.77 -60.91 -44.85
N SER A 351 -4.17 -60.20 -43.78
CA SER A 351 -3.34 -59.70 -42.63
C SER A 351 -4.14 -58.62 -41.88
N SER A 352 -4.54 -58.77 -40.62
CA SER A 352 -3.75 -58.64 -39.38
C SER A 352 -2.92 -57.35 -39.28
N SER A 353 -3.29 -56.43 -38.39
CA SER A 353 -2.36 -55.90 -37.36
C SER A 353 -3.11 -55.10 -36.28
N ALA A 354 -2.83 -55.44 -35.03
CA ALA A 354 -3.16 -54.70 -33.82
C ALA A 354 -2.10 -53.63 -33.51
N ALA A 355 -2.52 -52.53 -32.88
CA ALA A 355 -1.74 -51.65 -31.99
C ALA A 355 -2.78 -50.74 -31.30
N SER A 356 -3.09 -50.81 -29.99
CA SER A 356 -2.24 -50.73 -28.79
C SER A 356 -1.26 -49.56 -28.82
N SER A 357 -1.68 -48.44 -28.24
CA SER A 357 -0.79 -47.52 -27.55
C SER A 357 -1.58 -46.85 -26.43
N GLU A 358 -1.40 -47.39 -25.23
CA GLU A 358 -1.39 -46.62 -24.00
C GLU A 358 -0.57 -45.34 -24.22
N ASN A 359 -1.04 -44.20 -23.71
CA ASN A 359 -0.10 -43.24 -23.14
C ASN A 359 -0.65 -42.69 -21.83
N LYS A 360 0.11 -43.06 -20.80
CA LYS A 360 0.06 -42.63 -19.41
C LYS A 360 0.24 -41.12 -19.30
N LEU A 361 -0.48 -40.54 -18.34
CA LEU A 361 -0.05 -39.56 -17.33
C LEU A 361 0.97 -38.50 -17.75
N GLN A 362 0.58 -37.23 -17.60
CA GLN A 362 1.34 -36.34 -16.73
C GLN A 362 0.41 -35.32 -16.05
N TYR A 363 0.20 -35.55 -14.75
CA TYR A 363 -0.04 -34.48 -13.80
C TYR A 363 1.18 -33.55 -13.79
N PHE A 364 0.95 -32.26 -13.82
CA PHE A 364 1.79 -31.31 -13.12
C PHE A 364 0.90 -30.48 -12.21
N ALA A 365 1.27 -30.51 -10.93
CA ALA A 365 0.88 -29.56 -9.91
C ALA A 365 1.59 -28.22 -10.15
#